data_AF-A0A1F3V8J9-F1
#
_entry.id   AF-A0A1F3V8J9-F1
#
_cell.length_a   1.000
_cell.length_b   1.000
_cell.length_c   1.000
_cell.angle_alpha   90.00
_cell.angle_beta   90.00
_cell.angle_gamma   90.00
#
_symmetry.space_group_name_H-M   'P 1'
#
loop_
_entity.id
_entity.type
_entity.pdbx_description
1 polymer ?
#
loop_
_entity_poly.entity_id
_entity_poly.type
_entity_poly.pdbx_seq_one_letter_code
_entity_poly.pdbx_strand_id
1 'polypeptide(L)'
;MKILIFTTLVTLSTYSYAFESGDKIKCTDSVSSHTYLIKIVDIGDEEAYIKVETNLGNYFYPSSRVIFDENSMGATFQMLSSNNQEILEEIFLPYPTVNSEIIHGDYMDGGDSRGVECTIL
;
A
#
# COMPACT_ATOMS: atom_id res chain seq x y z
N MET A 1 -42.72 -1.66 37.09
CA MET A 1 -41.50 -2.44 36.75
C MET A 1 -40.87 -1.81 35.51
N LYS A 2 -39.65 -1.27 35.60
CA LYS A 2 -38.91 -0.75 34.44
C LYS A 2 -37.82 -1.76 34.10
N ILE A 3 -37.88 -2.34 32.91
CA ILE A 3 -36.83 -3.22 32.38
C ILE A 3 -35.76 -2.30 31.78
N LEU A 4 -34.57 -2.29 32.37
CA LEU A 4 -33.39 -1.72 31.72
C LEU A 4 -32.85 -2.75 30.74
N ILE A 5 -32.89 -2.43 29.46
CA ILE A 5 -32.17 -3.18 28.43
C ILE A 5 -30.77 -2.56 28.35
N PHE A 6 -29.76 -3.30 28.78
CA PHE A 6 -28.36 -2.97 28.53
C PHE A 6 -28.01 -3.45 27.12
N THR A 7 -27.93 -2.54 26.17
CA THR A 7 -27.39 -2.82 24.83
C THR A 7 -25.87 -2.84 24.95
N THR A 8 -25.29 -4.04 25.03
CA THR A 8 -23.84 -4.22 24.98
C THR A 8 -23.35 -3.90 23.58
N LEU A 9 -22.70 -2.76 23.40
CA LEU A 9 -22.01 -2.41 22.17
C LEU A 9 -20.73 -3.25 22.11
N VAL A 10 -20.72 -4.29 21.27
CA VAL A 10 -19.50 -5.06 20.98
C VAL A 10 -18.69 -4.26 19.98
N THR A 11 -17.72 -3.48 20.45
CA THR A 11 -16.68 -2.92 19.59
C THR A 11 -15.72 -4.06 19.20
N LEU A 12 -15.84 -4.56 17.98
CA LEU A 12 -14.80 -5.37 17.35
C LEU A 12 -13.58 -4.46 17.15
N SER A 13 -12.62 -4.51 18.06
CA SER A 13 -11.32 -3.88 17.87
C SER A 13 -10.56 -4.67 16.81
N THR A 14 -10.61 -4.21 15.56
CA THR A 14 -9.69 -4.65 14.52
C THR A 14 -8.33 -4.06 14.85
N TYR A 15 -7.37 -4.90 15.24
CA TYR A 15 -5.99 -4.45 15.34
C TYR A 15 -5.43 -4.34 13.92
N SER A 16 -4.74 -3.24 13.64
CA SER A 16 -4.00 -3.07 12.39
C SER A 16 -2.54 -3.41 12.64
N TYR A 17 -1.91 -4.09 11.68
CA TYR A 17 -0.48 -4.35 11.68
C TYR A 17 0.21 -3.27 10.84
N ALA A 18 1.15 -2.54 11.44
CA ALA A 18 1.95 -1.55 10.71
C ALA A 18 2.94 -2.26 9.78
N PHE A 19 3.34 -1.63 8.69
CA PHE A 19 4.42 -2.16 7.87
C PHE A 19 5.73 -2.13 8.65
N GLU A 20 6.69 -2.97 8.26
CA GLU A 20 8.00 -3.06 8.89
C GLU A 20 9.15 -2.96 7.88
N SER A 21 10.33 -2.58 8.37
CA SER A 21 11.55 -2.60 7.57
C SER A 21 11.85 -4.03 7.10
N GLY A 22 12.09 -4.19 5.80
CA GLY A 22 12.32 -5.49 5.17
C GLY A 22 11.08 -6.13 4.57
N ASP A 23 9.87 -5.59 4.84
CA ASP A 23 8.63 -6.08 4.25
C ASP A 23 8.71 -6.06 2.73
N LYS A 24 8.18 -7.13 2.13
CA LYS A 24 8.04 -7.28 0.68
C LYS A 24 6.57 -7.39 0.38
N ILE A 25 6.07 -6.49 -0.45
CA ILE A 25 4.66 -6.39 -0.76
C ILE A 25 4.49 -6.60 -2.26
N LYS A 26 3.61 -7.52 -2.63
CA LYS A 26 3.19 -7.71 -4.01
C LYS A 26 1.79 -7.16 -4.18
N CYS A 27 1.65 -6.15 -5.01
CA CYS A 27 0.37 -5.57 -5.40
C CYS A 27 0.08 -5.91 -6.87
N THR A 28 -1.15 -6.32 -7.16
CA THR A 28 -1.60 -6.60 -8.52
C THR A 28 -2.82 -5.75 -8.81
N ASP A 29 -2.77 -4.96 -9.89
CA ASP A 29 -3.97 -4.35 -10.43
C ASP A 29 -4.80 -5.46 -11.07
N SER A 30 -6.07 -5.58 -10.71
CA SER A 30 -6.95 -6.62 -11.25
C SER A 30 -7.50 -6.28 -12.64
N VAL A 31 -7.39 -5.00 -13.04
CA VAL A 31 -7.88 -4.46 -14.31
C VAL A 31 -6.76 -4.40 -15.35
N SER A 32 -5.52 -4.15 -14.92
CA SER A 32 -4.34 -4.13 -15.79
C SER A 32 -3.38 -5.27 -15.45
N SER A 33 -2.51 -5.65 -16.38
CA SER A 33 -1.50 -6.69 -16.12
C SER A 33 -0.31 -6.17 -15.28
N HIS A 34 -0.48 -5.10 -14.51
CA HIS A 34 0.59 -4.50 -13.72
C HIS A 34 0.70 -5.21 -12.38
N THR A 35 1.91 -5.68 -12.07
CA THR A 35 2.28 -6.19 -10.75
C THR A 35 3.38 -5.30 -10.18
N TYR A 36 3.14 -4.73 -9.01
CA TYR A 36 4.09 -3.92 -8.26
C TYR A 36 4.70 -4.78 -7.15
N LEU A 37 6.02 -4.83 -7.11
CA LEU A 37 6.80 -5.50 -6.09
C LEU A 37 7.53 -4.43 -5.31
N ILE A 38 6.97 -4.09 -4.15
CA ILE A 38 7.47 -3.06 -3.24
C ILE A 38 8.34 -3.75 -2.20
N LYS A 39 9.50 -3.17 -1.90
CA LYS A 39 10.26 -3.53 -0.71
C LYS A 39 10.52 -2.29 0.13
N ILE A 40 10.09 -2.34 1.38
CA ILE A 40 10.44 -1.35 2.39
C ILE A 40 11.85 -1.69 2.86
N VAL A 41 12.79 -0.80 2.63
CA VAL A 41 14.20 -0.98 3.02
C VAL A 41 14.34 -0.59 4.48
N ASP A 42 13.90 0.62 4.82
CA ASP A 42 13.90 1.16 6.17
C ASP A 42 12.69 2.08 6.32
N ILE A 43 11.96 1.89 7.43
CA ILE A 43 10.74 2.63 7.74
C ILE A 43 11.04 3.98 8.40
N GLY A 44 12.13 4.07 9.15
CA GLY A 44 12.54 5.30 9.83
C GLY A 44 13.19 6.30 8.86
N ASP A 45 13.90 5.79 7.85
CA ASP A 45 14.51 6.61 6.81
C ASP A 45 13.60 6.78 5.57
N GLU A 46 12.37 6.24 5.60
CA GLU A 46 11.41 6.31 4.50
C GLU A 46 12.01 5.81 3.16
N GLU A 47 12.78 4.73 3.23
CA GLU A 47 13.43 4.13 2.07
C GLU A 47 12.65 2.92 1.54
N ALA A 48 12.27 2.95 0.26
CA ALA A 48 11.62 1.85 -0.42
C ALA A 48 12.02 1.79 -1.89
N TYR A 49 12.01 0.61 -2.51
CA TYR A 49 12.12 0.50 -3.96
C TYR A 49 10.96 -0.30 -4.53
N ILE A 50 10.68 -0.06 -5.81
CA ILE A 50 9.53 -0.67 -6.50
C ILE A 50 9.99 -1.25 -7.83
N LYS A 51 9.67 -2.51 -8.06
CA LYS A 51 9.75 -3.14 -9.38
C LYS A 51 8.35 -3.29 -9.93
N VAL A 52 8.13 -2.88 -11.17
CA VAL A 52 6.86 -3.03 -11.87
C VAL A 52 7.02 -4.06 -12.97
N GLU A 53 6.16 -5.07 -12.98
CA GLU A 53 6.09 -6.10 -14.01
C GLU A 53 4.82 -5.88 -14.84
N THR A 54 4.99 -5.83 -16.17
CA THR A 54 3.90 -5.55 -17.13
C THR A 54 4.00 -6.52 -18.30
N ASN A 55 2.95 -6.58 -19.12
CA ASN A 55 3.01 -7.32 -20.39
C ASN A 55 4.04 -6.76 -21.39
N LEU A 56 4.46 -5.50 -21.24
CA LEU A 56 5.38 -4.80 -22.13
C LEU A 56 6.84 -4.86 -21.66
N GLY A 57 7.07 -5.28 -20.42
CA GLY A 57 8.40 -5.34 -19.81
C GLY A 57 8.39 -5.08 -18.31
N ASN A 58 9.60 -5.01 -17.76
CA ASN A 58 9.82 -4.76 -16.33
C ASN A 58 10.52 -3.41 -16.14
N TYR A 59 10.04 -2.63 -15.19
CA TYR A 59 10.59 -1.32 -14.83
C TYR A 59 10.99 -1.32 -13.35
N PHE A 60 11.92 -0.44 -12.98
CA PHE A 60 12.46 -0.36 -11.64
C PHE A 60 12.59 1.10 -11.19
N TYR A 61 11.99 1.40 -10.05
CA TYR A 61 12.11 2.65 -9.33
C TYR A 61 13.05 2.45 -8.13
N PRO A 62 14.30 2.95 -8.19
CA PRO A 62 15.19 2.95 -7.03
C PRO A 62 14.65 3.88 -5.95
N SER A 63 15.13 3.74 -4.71
CA SER A 63 14.66 4.57 -3.58
C SER A 63 14.79 6.07 -3.81
N SER A 64 15.81 6.52 -4.56
CA SER A 64 15.95 7.94 -4.93
C SER A 64 14.85 8.48 -5.86
N ARG A 65 13.97 7.60 -6.35
CA ARG A 65 12.81 7.88 -7.22
C ARG A 65 11.49 7.39 -6.62
N VAL A 66 11.49 7.01 -5.35
CA VAL A 66 10.30 6.62 -4.61
C VAL A 66 10.18 7.55 -3.42
N ILE A 67 9.07 8.26 -3.31
CA ILE A 67 8.69 8.94 -2.07
C ILE A 67 7.84 7.93 -1.31
N PHE A 68 8.34 7.48 -0.17
CA PHE A 68 7.63 6.60 0.75
C PHE A 68 7.25 7.43 1.97
N ASP A 69 5.98 7.40 2.35
CA ASP A 69 5.46 8.13 3.52
C ASP A 69 4.48 7.22 4.26
N GLU A 70 4.46 7.31 5.58
CA GLU A 70 3.56 6.55 6.43
C GLU A 70 2.74 7.44 7.34
N ASN A 71 1.49 7.06 7.53
CA ASN A 71 0.59 7.74 8.43
C ASN A 71 -0.23 6.74 9.25
N SER A 72 -1.14 7.25 10.08
CA SER A 72 -1.97 6.40 10.95
C SER A 72 -2.92 5.46 10.21
N MET A 73 -3.11 5.64 8.90
CA MET A 73 -4.03 4.84 8.08
C MET A 73 -3.30 3.82 7.20
N GLY A 74 -2.00 4.00 6.94
CA GLY A 74 -1.23 3.13 6.05
C GLY A 74 0.03 3.79 5.51
N ALA A 75 0.44 3.35 4.33
CA ALA A 75 1.63 3.80 3.62
C ALA A 75 1.29 4.28 2.20
N THR A 76 2.00 5.31 1.73
CA THR A 76 1.94 5.80 0.36
C THR A 76 3.29 5.63 -0.31
N PHE A 77 3.27 5.21 -1.57
CA PHE A 77 4.44 5.05 -2.41
C PHE A 77 4.25 5.82 -3.72
N GLN A 78 4.96 6.94 -3.89
CA GLN A 78 4.89 7.77 -5.09
C GLN A 78 6.13 7.54 -5.95
N MET A 79 5.92 7.15 -7.21
CA MET A 79 6.99 6.86 -8.16
C MET A 79 7.26 8.07 -9.04
N LEU A 80 8.48 8.59 -8.94
CA LEU A 80 8.89 9.79 -9.66
C LEU A 80 9.42 9.47 -11.06
N SER A 81 9.27 10.43 -11.97
CA SER A 81 9.93 10.45 -13.27
C SER A 81 11.46 10.39 -13.16
N SER A 82 12.16 10.12 -14.27
CA SER A 82 13.63 9.93 -14.27
C SER A 82 14.42 11.18 -13.87
N ASN A 83 13.80 12.36 -13.96
CA ASN A 83 14.38 13.64 -13.56
C ASN A 83 13.83 14.15 -12.20
N ASN A 84 13.03 13.34 -11.50
CA ASN A 84 12.44 13.65 -10.19
C ASN A 84 11.54 14.90 -10.17
N GLN A 85 10.93 15.26 -11.30
CA GLN A 85 10.08 16.45 -11.39
C GLN A 85 8.58 16.17 -11.31
N GLU A 86 8.17 14.94 -11.62
CA GLU A 86 6.76 14.56 -11.76
C GLU A 86 6.51 13.24 -11.05
N ILE A 87 5.37 13.13 -10.37
CA ILE A 87 4.84 11.85 -9.89
C ILE A 87 4.14 11.20 -11.08
N LEU A 88 4.60 10.02 -11.48
CA LEU A 88 4.00 9.26 -12.57
C LEU A 88 2.88 8.37 -12.03
N GLU A 89 3.16 7.69 -10.93
CA GLU A 89 2.30 6.68 -10.34
C GLU A 89 2.29 6.83 -8.82
N GLU A 90 1.19 6.48 -8.17
CA GLU A 90 1.05 6.45 -6.72
C GLU A 90 0.32 5.18 -6.28
N ILE A 91 0.80 4.55 -5.20
CA ILE A 91 0.13 3.42 -4.55
C ILE A 91 -0.09 3.77 -3.08
N PHE A 92 -1.35 3.79 -2.64
CA PHE A 92 -1.71 3.85 -1.24
C PHE A 92 -2.12 2.47 -0.74
N LEU A 93 -1.49 2.02 0.35
CA LEU A 93 -1.79 0.76 1.02
C LEU A 93 -2.27 1.03 2.45
N PRO A 94 -3.53 0.73 2.79
CA PRO A 94 -3.97 0.79 4.17
C PRO A 94 -3.27 -0.29 4.99
N TYR A 95 -3.10 -0.05 6.29
CA TYR A 95 -2.53 -1.09 7.16
C TYR A 95 -3.39 -2.36 7.16
N PRO A 96 -2.79 -3.54 7.00
CA PRO A 96 -3.51 -4.80 7.10
C PRO A 96 -4.21 -4.94 8.44
N THR A 97 -5.44 -5.44 8.42
CA THR A 97 -6.09 -5.91 9.66
C THR A 97 -5.59 -7.32 9.97
N VAL A 98 -5.47 -7.70 11.26
CA VAL A 98 -4.84 -8.97 11.70
C VAL A 98 -5.38 -10.25 11.03
N ASN A 99 -6.56 -10.17 10.42
CA ASN A 99 -7.24 -11.31 9.82
C ASN A 99 -7.28 -11.27 8.28
N SER A 100 -6.55 -10.35 7.65
CA SER A 100 -6.56 -10.20 6.18
C SER A 100 -5.19 -10.50 5.59
N GLU A 101 -5.11 -11.59 4.82
CA GLU A 101 -3.95 -11.91 3.97
C GLU A 101 -3.86 -10.99 2.74
N ILE A 102 -4.96 -10.28 2.44
CA ILE A 102 -5.09 -9.37 1.30
C ILE A 102 -5.33 -7.95 1.81
N ILE A 103 -4.53 -7.02 1.31
CA ILE A 103 -4.68 -5.59 1.53
C ILE A 103 -5.29 -5.02 0.25
N HIS A 104 -6.41 -4.30 0.37
CA HIS A 104 -7.00 -3.57 -0.75
C HIS A 104 -6.48 -2.15 -0.71
N GLY A 105 -5.63 -1.79 -1.68
CA GLY A 105 -5.07 -0.46 -1.83
C GLY A 105 -5.63 0.28 -3.03
N ASP A 106 -5.18 1.51 -3.20
CA ASP A 106 -5.51 2.37 -4.33
C ASP A 106 -4.25 2.65 -5.14
N TYR A 107 -4.37 2.56 -6.47
CA TYR A 107 -3.36 2.97 -7.43
C TYR A 107 -3.86 4.18 -8.21
N MET A 108 -2.99 5.16 -8.43
CA MET A 108 -3.26 6.34 -9.24
C MET A 108 -2.19 6.55 -10.31
N ASP A 109 -2.63 6.84 -11.53
CA ASP A 109 -1.77 7.20 -12.68
C ASP A 109 -2.48 8.24 -13.55
N GLY A 110 -1.85 9.41 -13.72
CA GLY A 110 -2.38 10.47 -14.58
C GLY A 110 -3.80 10.96 -14.24
N GLY A 111 -4.28 10.71 -13.02
CA GLY A 111 -5.64 11.06 -12.57
C GLY A 111 -6.67 9.91 -12.63
N ASP A 112 -6.30 8.74 -13.18
CA ASP A 112 -7.09 7.53 -13.09
C ASP A 112 -6.81 6.83 -11.76
N SER A 113 -7.86 6.52 -10.97
CA SER A 113 -7.76 5.77 -9.72
C SER A 113 -8.34 4.36 -9.87
N ARG A 114 -7.63 3.34 -9.39
CA ARG A 114 -8.02 1.92 -9.49
C ARG A 114 -7.68 1.17 -8.21
N GLY A 115 -8.43 0.11 -7.91
CA GLY A 115 -8.11 -0.76 -6.77
C GLY A 115 -6.97 -1.71 -7.11
N VAL A 116 -6.06 -1.91 -6.17
CA VAL A 116 -5.02 -2.94 -6.23
C VAL A 116 -5.18 -3.93 -5.08
N GLU A 117 -4.89 -5.20 -5.34
CA GLU A 117 -4.87 -6.24 -4.32
C GLU A 117 -3.43 -6.58 -3.97
N CYS A 118 -3.10 -6.48 -2.69
CA CYS A 118 -1.74 -6.60 -2.20
C CYS A 118 -1.59 -7.69 -1.14
N THR A 119 -0.43 -8.33 -1.10
CA THR A 119 -0.07 -9.33 -0.10
C THR A 119 1.36 -9.10 0.37
N ILE A 120 1.58 -9.21 1.69
CA ILE A 120 2.92 -9.22 2.29
C ILE A 120 3.51 -10.63 2.13
N LEU A 121 4.75 -10.73 1.62
CA LEU A 121 5.43 -11.97 1.22
C LEU A 121 6.41 -12.51 2.26
#